data_AF-A0A7V4AL89-F1
#
_entry.id   AF-A0A7V4AL89-F1
#
_cell.length_a   1.000
_cell.length_b   1.000
_cell.length_c   1.000
_cell.angle_alpha   90.00
_cell.angle_beta   90.00
_cell.angle_gamma   90.00
#
_symmetry.space_group_name_H-M   'P 1'
#
loop_
_entity.id
_entity.type
_entity.pdbx_description
1 polymer ?
#
loop_
_entity_poly.entity_id
_entity_poly.type
_entity_poly.pdbx_seq_one_letter_code
_entity_poly.pdbx_strand_id
1 'polypeptide(L)'
;LLLGGRHLPLSRRVGLGLVADPGSVGLSLSGEPGADAMVLDTETLEVRFLKVPYDLGPLIFDLRAWGLPSVLEKVYRTGRFPQQD
;
A
#
# COMPACT_ATOMS: atom_id res chain seq x y z
N LEU A 1 16.13 -4.18 -8.35
CA LEU A 1 14.98 -3.73 -9.17
C LEU A 1 13.86 -3.34 -8.22
N LEU A 2 13.51 -2.07 -8.19
CA LEU A 2 12.35 -1.57 -7.45
C LEU A 2 11.17 -1.46 -8.41
N LEU A 3 10.01 -1.94 -7.99
CA LEU A 3 8.79 -2.05 -8.78
C LEU A 3 7.62 -1.39 -8.05
N GLY A 4 6.48 -1.35 -8.72
CA GLY A 4 5.19 -0.97 -8.16
C GLY A 4 4.05 -1.58 -8.99
N GLY A 5 2.82 -1.21 -8.65
CA GLY A 5 1.63 -1.47 -9.49
C GLY A 5 0.71 -2.57 -8.98
N ARG A 6 1.13 -3.42 -8.03
CA ARG A 6 0.23 -4.37 -7.34
C ARG A 6 -0.36 -3.82 -6.05
N HIS A 7 0.15 -2.69 -5.57
CA HIS A 7 -0.26 -2.07 -4.30
C HIS A 7 -0.07 -3.01 -3.09
N LEU A 8 0.88 -3.94 -3.19
CA LEU A 8 1.19 -4.95 -2.18
C LEU A 8 2.69 -4.93 -1.92
N PRO A 9 3.13 -4.75 -0.66
CA PRO A 9 4.54 -4.83 -0.30
C PRO A 9 5.11 -6.21 -0.63
N LEU A 10 6.30 -6.25 -1.22
CA LEU A 10 7.00 -7.49 -1.55
C LEU A 10 8.51 -7.27 -1.54
N SER A 11 9.27 -8.19 -0.97
CA SER A 11 10.73 -8.26 -1.15
C SER A 11 11.17 -9.69 -1.39
N ARG A 12 12.10 -9.86 -2.33
CA ARG A 12 12.70 -11.17 -2.63
C ARG A 12 14.14 -11.02 -3.08
N ARG A 13 15.03 -11.80 -2.46
CA ARG A 13 16.41 -11.98 -2.94
C ARG A 13 16.41 -12.84 -4.20
N VAL A 14 17.16 -12.38 -5.21
CA VAL A 14 17.36 -13.10 -6.48
C VAL A 14 18.84 -13.02 -6.84
N GLY A 15 19.56 -14.13 -6.67
CA GLY A 15 21.02 -14.14 -6.77
C GLY A 15 21.64 -13.15 -5.76
N LEU A 16 22.52 -12.28 -6.24
CA LEU A 16 23.14 -11.20 -5.45
C LEU A 16 22.25 -9.94 -5.36
N GLY A 17 21.13 -9.89 -6.10
CA GLY A 17 20.26 -8.73 -6.18
C GLY A 17 19.00 -8.82 -5.31
N LEU A 18 18.27 -7.72 -5.30
CA LEU A 18 16.96 -7.57 -4.67
C LEU A 18 15.91 -7.18 -5.72
N VAL A 19 14.76 -7.85 -5.68
CA VAL A 19 13.52 -7.40 -6.31
C VAL A 19 12.55 -7.01 -5.19
N ALA A 20 12.05 -5.77 -5.22
CA ALA A 20 11.12 -5.29 -4.20
C ALA A 20 10.07 -4.34 -4.75
N ASP A 21 8.89 -4.34 -4.12
CA ASP A 21 7.77 -3.41 -4.32
C ASP A 21 7.46 -2.80 -2.94
N PRO A 22 7.47 -1.47 -2.78
CA PRO A 22 7.19 -0.84 -1.51
C PRO A 22 5.71 -0.92 -1.11
N GLY A 23 4.82 -1.38 -2.00
CA GLY A 23 3.38 -1.32 -1.85
C GLY A 23 2.82 -0.01 -2.42
N SER A 24 1.77 0.51 -1.80
CA SER A 24 1.18 1.79 -2.21
C SER A 24 0.97 2.76 -1.04
N VAL A 25 1.38 4.01 -1.26
CA VAL A 25 1.06 5.13 -0.37
C VAL A 25 -0.44 5.47 -0.46
N GLY A 26 -0.94 5.71 -1.67
CA GLY A 26 -2.30 6.27 -1.87
C GLY A 26 -3.44 5.26 -1.95
N LEU A 27 -3.17 3.95 -2.02
CA LEU A 27 -4.16 2.87 -2.06
C LEU A 27 -3.49 1.55 -1.64
N SER A 28 -3.17 1.40 -0.36
CA SER A 28 -2.61 0.15 0.18
C SER A 28 -3.63 -0.98 0.09
N LEU A 29 -3.22 -2.13 -0.46
CA LEU A 29 -4.05 -3.35 -0.55
C LEU A 29 -3.53 -4.50 0.33
N SER A 30 -2.66 -4.20 1.29
CA SER A 30 -2.01 -5.22 2.13
C SER A 30 -2.92 -5.81 3.23
N GLY A 31 -4.21 -5.48 3.25
CA GLY A 31 -5.18 -6.00 4.21
C GLY A 31 -5.28 -5.25 5.53
N GLU A 32 -4.70 -4.05 5.64
CA GLU A 32 -4.88 -3.12 6.75
C GLU A 32 -4.83 -1.65 6.26
N PRO A 33 -5.50 -0.70 6.94
CA PRO A 33 -5.48 0.71 6.56
C PRO A 33 -4.13 1.37 6.84
N GLY A 34 -3.82 2.43 6.09
CA GLY A 34 -2.56 3.16 6.17
C GLY A 34 -1.80 3.15 4.85
N ALA A 35 -0.73 3.95 4.76
CA ALA A 35 0.14 3.99 3.60
C ALA A 35 1.23 2.92 3.73
N ASP A 36 1.48 2.17 2.65
CA ASP A 36 2.68 1.33 2.59
C ASP A 36 3.91 2.18 2.30
N ALA A 37 5.01 1.88 2.99
CA ALA A 37 6.32 2.37 2.67
C ALA A 37 7.38 1.29 2.91
N MET A 38 8.55 1.48 2.32
CA MET A 38 9.68 0.57 2.45
C MET A 38 10.95 1.37 2.73
N VAL A 39 11.70 0.94 3.74
CA VAL A 39 13.06 1.40 3.99
C VAL A 39 14.01 0.30 3.48
N LEU A 40 14.91 0.68 2.59
CA LEU A 40 15.94 -0.19 2.03
C LEU A 40 17.30 0.29 2.51
N ASP A 41 18.04 -0.59 3.17
CA ASP A 41 19.47 -0.40 3.40
C ASP A 41 20.21 -0.66 2.08
N THR A 42 20.95 0.33 1.60
CA THR A 42 21.64 0.25 0.30
C THR A 42 22.97 -0.50 0.35
N GLU A 43 23.53 -0.71 1.54
CA GLU A 43 24.78 -1.47 1.73
C GLU A 43 24.47 -2.97 1.88
N THR A 44 23.49 -3.30 2.72
CA THR A 44 23.14 -4.70 3.02
C THR A 44 22.03 -5.25 2.13
N LEU A 45 21.23 -4.39 1.48
CA LEU A 45 19.98 -4.72 0.80
C LEU A 45 18.90 -5.32 1.73
N GLU A 46 18.98 -5.03 3.03
CA GLU A 46 17.92 -5.33 3.98
C GLU A 46 16.71 -4.42 3.77
N VAL A 47 15.51 -4.99 3.94
CA VAL A 47 14.24 -4.31 3.68
C VAL A 47 13.39 -4.34 4.93
N ARG A 48 12.86 -3.16 5.30
CA ARG A 48 11.82 -3.02 6.31
C ARG A 48 10.59 -2.38 5.70
N PHE A 49 9.45 -3.07 5.81
CA PHE A 49 8.16 -2.51 5.46
C PHE A 49 7.57 -1.72 6.62
N LEU A 50 6.92 -0.62 6.29
CA LEU A 50 6.24 0.26 7.22
C LEU A 50 4.79 0.43 6.80
N LYS A 51 3.90 0.44 7.79
CA LYS A 51 2.53 0.88 7.65
C LYS A 51 2.39 2.23 8.34
N VAL A 52 2.26 3.31 7.55
CA VAL A 52 2.19 4.67 8.09
C VAL A 52 0.72 5.06 8.26
N PRO A 53 0.24 5.31 9.50
CA PRO A 53 -1.14 5.74 9.72
C PRO A 53 -1.34 7.17 9.22
N TYR A 54 -2.54 7.47 8.73
CA TYR A 54 -2.97 8.82 8.38
C TYR A 54 -4.46 8.98 8.70
N ASP A 55 -4.94 10.23 8.77
CA ASP A 55 -6.34 10.51 9.06
C ASP A 55 -7.22 10.17 7.85
N LEU A 56 -8.08 9.18 8.01
CA LEU A 56 -9.06 8.77 7.00
C LEU A 56 -10.22 9.77 6.87
N GLY A 57 -10.50 10.60 7.88
CA GLY A 57 -11.64 11.51 7.91
C GLY A 57 -11.69 12.44 6.69
N PRO A 58 -10.65 13.27 6.47
CA PRO A 58 -10.58 14.16 5.30
C PRO A 58 -10.65 13.40 3.98
N LEU A 59 -9.95 12.26 3.87
CA LEU A 59 -9.99 11.43 2.67
C LEU A 59 -11.41 10.94 2.36
N ILE A 60 -12.11 10.36 3.34
CA ILE A 60 -13.47 9.85 3.15
C ILE A 60 -14.45 11.00 2.84
N PHE A 61 -14.26 12.17 3.45
CA PHE A 61 -15.04 13.35 3.11
C PHE A 61 -14.87 13.72 1.63
N ASP A 62 -13.64 13.79 1.13
CA ASP A 62 -13.34 14.12 -0.26
C ASP A 62 -13.89 13.05 -1.23
N LEU A 63 -13.74 11.75 -0.92
CA LEU A 63 -14.31 10.68 -1.75
C LEU A 63 -15.81 10.88 -1.97
N ARG A 64 -16.54 11.23 -0.89
CA ARG A 64 -17.99 11.47 -0.95
C ARG A 64 -18.34 12.77 -1.65
N ALA A 65 -17.64 13.85 -1.35
CA ALA A 65 -17.89 15.17 -1.95
C ALA A 65 -17.71 15.16 -3.48
N TRP A 66 -16.79 14.32 -3.98
CA TRP A 66 -16.52 14.17 -5.40
C TRP A 66 -17.35 13.06 -6.07
N GLY A 67 -18.27 12.42 -5.35
CA GLY A 67 -19.15 11.38 -5.89
C GLY A 67 -18.42 10.11 -6.34
N LEU A 68 -17.27 9.79 -5.73
CA LEU A 68 -16.52 8.58 -6.08
C LEU A 68 -17.24 7.31 -5.57
N PRO A 69 -16.96 6.13 -6.17
CA PRO A 69 -17.61 4.89 -5.79
C PRO A 69 -17.47 4.59 -4.29
N SER A 70 -18.59 4.29 -3.62
CA SER A 70 -18.64 4.03 -2.18
C SER A 70 -17.77 2.85 -1.73
N VAL A 71 -17.46 1.93 -2.65
CA VAL A 71 -16.53 0.83 -2.39
C VAL A 71 -15.14 1.32 -1.97
N LEU A 72 -14.70 2.49 -2.45
CA LEU A 72 -13.38 3.03 -2.11
C LEU A 72 -13.26 3.33 -0.62
N GLU A 73 -14.32 3.83 0.03
CA GLU A 73 -14.30 4.01 1.48
C GLU A 73 -14.03 2.68 2.22
N LYS A 74 -14.67 1.60 1.79
CA LYS A 74 -14.42 0.26 2.36
C LYS A 74 -12.99 -0.20 2.09
N VAL A 75 -12.46 0.06 0.90
CA VAL A 75 -11.06 -0.27 0.56
C VAL A 75 -10.09 0.48 1.46
N TYR A 76 -10.25 1.78 1.63
CA TYR A 76 -9.36 2.58 2.50
C TYR A 76 -9.42 2.18 3.97
N ARG A 77 -10.58 1.71 4.45
CA ARG A 77 -10.74 1.24 5.84
C ARG A 77 -10.19 -0.16 6.09
N THR A 78 -10.16 -1.02 5.07
CA THR A 78 -9.83 -2.45 5.24
C THR A 78 -8.54 -2.86 4.55
N GLY A 79 -8.01 -2.03 3.65
CA GLY A 79 -6.92 -2.39 2.75
C GLY A 79 -7.27 -3.53 1.81
N ARG A 80 -8.56 -3.76 1.49
CA ARG A 80 -9.01 -4.83 0.58
C ARG A 80 -10.17 -4.37 -0.30
N PHE A 81 -10.14 -4.77 -1.56
CA PHE A 81 -11.35 -4.79 -2.36
C PHE A 81 -12.30 -5.86 -1.83
N PRO A 82 -13.61 -5.58 -1.70
CA PRO A 82 -14.58 -6.62 -1.41
C PRO A 82 -14.54 -7.68 -2.52
N GLN A 83 -14.65 -8.95 -2.14
CA GLN A 83 -14.88 -10.02 -3.11
C GLN A 83 -16.22 -9.75 -3.81
N GLN A 84 -16.25 -9.93 -5.13
CA GLN A 84 -17.52 -10.05 -5.84
C GLN A 84 -18.08 -11.43 -5.51
N ASP A 85 -19.34 -11.46 -5.07
CA ASP A 85 -20.10 -12.71 -4.88
C ASP A 85 -20.29 -13.46 -6.21
#